data_AF-C2CID0-F1
#
_entry.id   AF-C2CID0-F1
#
_cell.length_a   1.000
_cell.length_b   1.000
_cell.length_c   1.000
_cell.angle_alpha   90.00
_cell.angle_beta   90.00
_cell.angle_gamma   90.00
#
_symmetry.space_group_name_H-M   'P 1'
#
loop_
_entity.id
_entity.type
_entity.pdbx_description
1 polymer ?
#
loop_
_entity_poly.entity_id
_entity_poly.type
_entity_poly.pdbx_seq_one_letter_code
_entity_poly.pdbx_strand_id
1 'polypeptide(L)' 'MQMHSSYVVTDPKGTLVLESGKMLERNGYEIKILNTINFKKSMRYNPFAYLKSEKDILKLVQTIIANTKGEGEKSTED' A
#
# COMPACT_ATOMS: atom_id res chain seq x y z
N MET A 1 -6.04 -14.07 15.04
CA MET A 1 -5.92 -14.28 13.58
C MET A 1 -5.33 -15.66 13.34
N GLN A 2 -5.65 -16.34 12.23
CA GLN A 2 -5.10 -17.67 11.92
C GLN A 2 -3.60 -17.63 11.57
N MET A 3 -3.10 -16.49 11.04
CA MET A 3 -1.66 -16.23 10.82
C MET A 3 -0.96 -17.26 9.93
N HIS A 4 -1.59 -17.66 8.82
CA HIS A 4 -1.07 -18.69 7.92
C HIS A 4 -0.51 -18.16 6.59
N SER A 5 -0.51 -16.84 6.37
CA SER A 5 -0.11 -16.21 5.11
C SER A 5 0.35 -14.77 5.32
N SER A 6 0.96 -14.15 4.30
CA SER A 6 1.18 -12.71 4.27
C SER A 6 -0.14 -11.95 4.09
N TYR A 7 -0.23 -10.75 4.65
CA TYR A 7 -1.42 -9.90 4.61
C TYR A 7 -1.08 -8.52 4.05
N VAL A 8 -1.97 -7.99 3.22
CA VAL A 8 -2.01 -6.57 2.82
C VAL A 8 -3.41 -6.07 3.16
N VAL A 9 -3.49 -5.07 4.03
CA VAL A 9 -4.77 -4.60 4.59
C VAL A 9 -4.84 -3.09 4.50
N THR A 10 -5.98 -2.58 4.04
CA THR A 10 -6.32 -1.16 4.16
C THR A 10 -6.99 -0.95 5.52
N ASP A 11 -6.42 -0.07 6.35
CA ASP A 11 -6.95 0.26 7.68
C ASP A 11 -7.37 1.74 7.75
N PRO A 12 -8.59 2.08 7.30
CA PRO A 12 -9.07 3.46 7.32
C PRO A 12 -9.20 4.05 8.73
N LYS A 13 -9.42 3.19 9.74
CA LYS A 13 -9.58 3.61 11.14
C LYS A 13 -8.24 3.73 11.87
N GLY A 14 -7.20 3.04 11.40
CA GLY A 14 -5.87 3.04 11.99
C GLY A 14 -5.78 2.24 13.30
N THR A 15 -6.74 1.38 13.61
CA THR A 15 -6.81 0.63 14.87
C THR A 15 -6.22 -0.76 14.78
N LEU A 16 -6.13 -1.36 13.59
CA LEU A 16 -5.75 -2.77 13.42
C LEU A 16 -4.33 -3.04 13.93
N VAL A 17 -3.40 -2.14 13.65
CA VAL A 17 -2.02 -2.27 14.15
C VAL A 17 -1.94 -2.16 15.67
N LEU A 18 -2.81 -1.36 16.30
CA LEU A 18 -2.83 -1.18 17.76
C LEU A 18 -3.39 -2.42 18.45
N GLU A 19 -4.45 -3.00 17.89
CA GLU A 19 -5.16 -4.15 18.45
C GLU A 19 -4.41 -5.47 18.20
N SER A 20 -3.90 -5.65 16.98
CA SER A 20 -3.37 -6.95 16.53
C SER A 20 -1.87 -6.93 16.17
N GLY A 21 -1.24 -5.76 16.05
CA GLY A 21 0.15 -5.65 15.59
C GLY A 21 1.15 -6.38 16.49
N LYS A 22 1.03 -6.24 17.82
CA LYS A 22 1.90 -6.96 18.78
C LYS A 22 1.74 -8.48 18.69
N MET A 23 0.53 -8.98 18.41
CA MET A 23 0.31 -10.40 18.20
C MET A 23 1.03 -10.89 16.93
N LEU A 24 0.95 -10.14 15.83
CA LEU A 24 1.62 -10.49 14.57
C LEU A 24 3.16 -10.46 14.73
N GLU A 25 3.70 -9.41 15.35
CA GLU A 25 5.14 -9.29 15.61
C GLU A 25 5.68 -10.47 16.43
N ARG A 26 4.97 -10.86 17.51
CA ARG A 26 5.33 -12.02 18.34
C ARG A 26 5.29 -13.35 17.60
N ASN A 27 4.51 -13.45 16.52
CA ASN A 27 4.45 -14.63 15.66
C ASN A 27 5.40 -14.54 14.45
N GLY A 28 6.39 -13.62 14.50
CA GLY A 28 7.46 -13.54 13.51
C GLY A 28 7.12 -12.76 12.24
N TYR A 29 6.01 -12.01 12.21
CA TYR A 29 5.67 -11.19 11.06
C TYR A 29 6.52 -9.93 10.99
N GLU A 30 7.05 -9.63 9.82
CA GLU A 30 7.59 -8.31 9.51
C GLU A 30 6.43 -7.35 9.17
N ILE A 31 6.19 -6.38 10.05
CA ILE A 31 5.10 -5.43 9.89
C ILE A 31 5.61 -4.20 9.14
N LYS A 32 4.98 -3.88 8.00
CA LYS A 32 5.21 -2.65 7.23
C LYS A 32 3.96 -1.78 7.22
N ILE A 33 4.15 -0.47 7.45
CA ILE A 33 3.04 0.48 7.56
C ILE A 33 3.27 1.68 6.64
N LEU A 34 2.32 1.90 5.73
CA LEU A 34 2.20 3.11 4.94
C LEU A 34 1.06 3.97 5.51
N ASN A 35 1.41 5.00 6.28
CA ASN A 35 0.45 5.96 6.82
C ASN A 35 0.33 7.17 5.89
N THR A 36 -0.86 7.37 5.31
CA THR A 36 -1.18 8.44 4.36
C THR A 36 -1.72 9.71 5.03
N ILE A 37 -1.99 9.69 6.33
CA ILE A 37 -2.44 10.85 7.11
C ILE A 37 -1.24 11.53 7.79
N ASN A 38 -0.44 10.74 8.52
CA ASN A 38 0.75 11.22 9.22
C ASN A 38 2.00 10.51 8.71
N PHE A 39 2.65 11.13 7.71
CA PHE A 39 3.87 10.60 7.10
C PHE A 39 5.06 10.48 8.07
N LYS A 40 5.07 11.19 9.21
CA LYS A 40 6.11 11.02 10.25
C LYS A 40 5.98 9.67 10.98
N LYS A 41 4.79 9.07 11.01
CA LYS A 41 4.50 7.75 11.57
C LYS A 41 4.40 6.66 10.50
N SER A 42 4.92 6.93 9.30
CA SER A 42 4.93 6.00 8.17
C SER A 42 6.33 5.45 7.95
N MET A 43 6.45 4.21 7.49
CA MET A 43 7.74 3.68 7.01
C MET A 43 8.15 4.28 5.66
N ARG A 44 7.26 5.10 5.08
CA ARG A 44 7.40 5.75 3.77
C ARG A 44 7.47 4.74 2.64
N TYR A 45 7.33 5.23 1.43
CA TYR A 45 7.39 4.43 0.22
C TYR A 45 8.08 5.25 -0.87
N ASN A 46 9.09 4.65 -1.48
CA ASN A 46 9.77 5.21 -2.64
C ASN A 46 9.46 4.34 -3.87
N PRO A 47 8.56 4.73 -4.77
CA PRO A 47 8.24 3.95 -5.97
C PRO A 47 9.45 3.80 -6.90
N PHE A 48 10.40 4.74 -6.90
CA PHE A 48 11.57 4.69 -7.77
C PHE A 48 12.54 3.57 -7.40
N ALA A 49 12.52 3.07 -6.15
CA ALA A 49 13.34 1.94 -5.72
C ALA A 49 12.99 0.63 -6.47
N TYR A 50 11.79 0.57 -7.06
CA TYR A 50 11.25 -0.60 -7.73
C TYR A 50 11.37 -0.55 -9.26
N LEU A 51 11.90 0.54 -9.83
CA LEU A 51 12.17 0.62 -11.26
C LEU A 51 13.44 -0.20 -11.60
N LYS A 52 13.28 -1.30 -12.35
CA LYS A 52 14.40 -2.16 -12.80
C LYS A 52 14.54 -2.18 -14.31
N SER A 53 13.50 -1.79 -15.03
CA SER A 53 13.43 -1.76 -16.47
C SER A 53 12.58 -0.58 -16.96
N GLU A 54 12.72 -0.23 -18.24
CA GLU A 54 11.89 0.81 -18.88
C GLU A 54 10.39 0.49 -18.80
N LYS A 55 10.02 -0.80 -18.80
CA LYS A 55 8.62 -1.24 -18.65
C LYS A 55 8.02 -0.84 -17.29
N ASP A 56 8.83 -0.78 -16.24
CA ASP A 56 8.36 -0.40 -14.91
C ASP A 56 7.99 1.09 -14.85
N ILE A 57 8.65 1.92 -15.67
CA ILE A 57 8.33 3.35 -15.79
C ILE A 57 6.90 3.49 -16.32
N LEU A 58 6.57 2.77 -17.39
CA LEU A 58 5.23 2.77 -17.98
C LEU A 58 4.18 2.31 -16.95
N LYS A 59 4.48 1.24 -16.20
CA LYS A 59 3.57 0.73 -15.16
C LYS A 59 3.31 1.77 -14.06
N LEU A 60 4.35 2.46 -13.59
CA LEU A 60 4.23 3.50 -12.57
C LEU A 60 3.38 4.67 -13.06
N VAL A 61 3.67 5.18 -14.26
CA VAL A 61 2.93 6.30 -14.87
C VAL A 61 1.47 5.95 -15.08
N GLN A 62 1.17 4.79 -15.66
CA GLN A 62 -0.20 4.32 -15.86
C GLN A 62 -0.95 4.18 -14.55
N THR A 63 -0.30 3.63 -13.51
CA THR A 63 -0.90 3.48 -12.18
C THR A 63 -1.27 4.85 -11.59
N ILE A 64 -0.40 5.85 -11.72
CA ILE A 64 -0.71 7.21 -11.23
C ILE A 64 -1.91 7.77 -12.00
N ILE A 65 -1.86 7.77 -13.34
CA ILE A 65 -2.93 8.31 -14.19
C ILE A 65 -4.27 7.66 -13.86
N ALA A 66 -4.32 6.32 -13.79
CA ALA A 66 -5.55 5.57 -13.54
C ALA A 66 -6.16 5.89 -12.17
N ASN A 67 -5.36 6.25 -11.17
CA ASN A 67 -5.82 6.53 -9.80
C ASN A 67 -5.98 8.04 -9.51
N THR A 68 -5.64 8.93 -10.45
CA THR A 68 -5.83 10.39 -10.31
C THR A 68 -6.82 10.98 -11.31
N LYS A 69 -7.28 10.21 -12.31
CA LYS A 69 -8.47 10.57 -13.07
C LYS A 69 -9.66 10.51 -12.12
N GLY A 70 -10.26 11.67 -11.81
CA GLY A 70 -11.39 11.75 -10.88
C GLY A 70 -12.55 10.86 -11.34
N GLU A 71 -13.39 10.43 -10.39
CA GLU A 71 -14.50 9.47 -10.59
C GLU A 71 -15.52 9.83 -11.71
N GLY A 72 -15.37 10.98 -12.38
CA GLY A 72 -16.19 11.43 -13.52
C GLY A 72 -15.67 11.05 -14.91
N GLU A 73 -14.43 10.57 -15.06
CA GLU A 73 -13.92 10.04 -16.32
C GLU A 73 -13.70 8.52 -16.21
N LYS A 74 -14.79 7.77 -16.04
CA LYS A 74 -14.80 6.39 -16.54
C LYS A 74 -14.71 6.51 -18.06
N SER A 75 -13.49 6.42 -18.59
CA SER A 75 -13.26 6.20 -20.01
C SER A 75 -14.09 4.99 -20.40
N THR A 76 -15.14 5.24 -21.16
CA THR A 76 -15.85 4.23 -21.96
C THR A 76 -14.78 3.41 -22.67
N GLU A 77 -14.80 2.10 -22.44
CA GLU A 77 -13.95 1.15 -23.15
C GLU A 77 -14.25 1.24 -24.65
N ASP A 78 -13.20 1.36 -25.46
CA ASP A 78 -13.14 0.83 -26.84
C ASP A 78 -12.19 -0.38 -26.80
#